data_AF-A0A1B6CSA4-F1
#
_entry.id   AF-A0A1B6CSA4-F1
#
_cell.length_a   1.000
_cell.length_b   1.000
_cell.length_c   1.000
_cell.angle_alpha   90.00
_cell.angle_beta   90.00
_cell.angle_gamma   90.00
#
_symmetry.space_group_name_H-M   'P 1'
#
loop_
_entity.id
_entity.type
_entity.pdbx_description
1 polymer ?
#
loop_
_entity_poly.entity_id
_entity_poly.type
_entity_poly.pdbx_seq_one_letter_code
_entity_poly.pdbx_strand_id
1 'polypeptide(L)'
;MYSFEGEFRRLPEQNLAGASKKQEREELLNRAHLERLKREEYRRRQHSTLCIQSYIRSYQTRQKQKTKQRDEFDLLVENLKNNPPDDAMLAVLVQKLLFFYNQNIDTNRVIFVSRYVLKQYELLLIQNFNSSIWKFRLRNLLFLNMTLFGPGQSRENLAIPLRLIEVLTSYESLQKVLNKAQAECFLSQVFKFLIKKGYLERVRYLLETSTPPLLCSSPNPPTPLASCLLDMVIRPLSLLTEVTDPDLSILILEQLCRQMLCLELSEPIKLFLLPALAGYPNFPFIQLVRIINYRPQPMTSWLLYSVLSLDHKLPSLTEVELAEYLQVLQSLTSNLSKMITACNNEEDDSDSDSESDYGLPRDEIKILSECTELLNEPWRVQSLLQSASQSKHPSVLQALCQVCHNLLISHKMAIHKYKILYMLALQPEFLRDL
;
A
#
# COMPACT_ATOMS: atom_id res chain seq x y z
N MET A 1 5.94 -52.69 8.89
CA MET A 1 5.88 -52.37 10.33
C MET A 1 7.26 -51.90 10.76
N TYR A 2 7.43 -50.63 11.11
CA TYR A 2 8.70 -50.14 11.69
C TYR A 2 8.70 -50.50 13.18
N SER A 3 9.55 -51.44 13.58
CA SER A 3 9.78 -51.81 14.97
C SER A 3 10.61 -50.70 15.64
N PHE A 4 10.06 -50.08 16.68
CA PHE A 4 10.75 -49.11 17.53
C PHE A 4 11.37 -49.86 18.70
N GLU A 5 12.60 -50.33 18.54
CA GLU A 5 13.38 -50.97 19.59
C GLU A 5 13.94 -49.88 20.52
N GLY A 6 13.33 -49.74 21.70
CA GLY A 6 13.64 -48.72 22.69
C GLY A 6 14.98 -48.89 23.40
N GLU A 7 16.09 -48.84 22.68
CA GLU A 7 17.43 -48.76 23.28
C GLU A 7 17.76 -47.33 23.71
N PHE A 8 17.30 -46.96 24.90
CA PHE A 8 17.51 -45.62 25.49
C PHE A 8 18.88 -45.44 26.19
N ARG A 9 19.70 -46.50 26.29
CA ARG A 9 21.00 -46.44 26.97
C ARG A 9 22.13 -46.57 25.96
N ARG A 10 22.97 -45.53 25.87
CA ARG A 10 24.25 -45.62 25.14
C ARG A 10 25.11 -46.67 25.82
N LEU A 11 25.39 -47.77 25.13
CA LEU A 11 26.44 -48.71 25.52
C LEU A 11 27.79 -47.98 25.44
N PRO A 12 28.70 -48.18 26.39
CA PRO A 12 30.03 -47.57 26.32
C PRO A 12 30.76 -48.09 25.08
N GLU A 13 31.06 -47.20 24.13
CA GLU A 13 31.93 -47.51 23.00
C GLU A 13 33.36 -47.71 23.55
N GLN A 14 33.74 -48.97 23.71
CA GLN A 14 35.10 -49.34 24.10
C GLN A 14 36.02 -49.16 22.89
N ASN A 15 36.93 -48.19 22.96
CA ASN A 15 38.01 -48.06 21.97
C ASN A 15 39.00 -49.23 22.15
N LEU A 16 38.81 -50.31 21.39
CA LEU A 16 39.65 -51.53 21.41
C LEU A 16 41.06 -51.33 20.81
N ALA A 17 41.49 -50.09 20.54
CA ALA A 17 42.80 -49.78 19.96
C ALA A 17 43.96 -49.85 20.98
N GLY A 18 43.71 -50.36 22.18
CA GLY A 18 44.71 -50.51 23.23
C GLY A 18 45.72 -51.61 22.90
N ALA A 19 46.96 -51.19 22.65
CA ALA A 19 48.19 -51.89 23.01
C ALA A 19 48.96 -52.77 22.00
N SER A 20 48.69 -52.77 20.68
CA SER A 20 49.45 -53.66 19.76
C SER A 20 50.40 -53.01 18.73
N LYS A 21 50.35 -51.69 18.43
CA LYS A 21 51.26 -51.08 17.44
C LYS A 21 51.78 -49.70 17.85
N LYS A 22 53.11 -49.47 17.80
CA LYS A 22 53.73 -48.13 17.86
C LYS A 22 53.34 -47.38 16.57
N GLN A 23 52.36 -46.48 16.66
CA GLN A 23 51.96 -45.62 15.55
C GLN A 23 52.87 -44.38 15.47
N GLU A 24 53.12 -43.88 14.26
CA GLU A 24 53.85 -42.63 14.07
C GLU A 24 53.05 -41.44 14.61
N ARG A 25 53.76 -40.42 15.12
CA ARG A 25 53.16 -39.24 15.78
C ARG A 25 52.15 -38.52 14.88
N GLU A 26 52.42 -38.43 13.59
CA GLU A 26 51.53 -37.78 12.62
C GLU A 26 50.24 -38.57 12.38
N GLU A 27 50.31 -39.91 12.29
CA GLU A 27 49.13 -40.75 12.16
C GLU A 27 48.22 -40.65 13.39
N LEU A 28 48.81 -40.58 14.58
CA LEU A 28 48.09 -40.40 15.84
C LEU A 28 47.41 -39.03 15.90
N LEU A 29 48.10 -37.97 15.47
CA LEU A 29 47.54 -36.62 15.40
C LEU A 29 46.40 -36.52 14.37
N ASN A 30 46.58 -37.09 13.18
CA ASN A 30 45.55 -37.12 12.13
C ASN A 30 44.31 -37.89 12.58
N ARG A 31 44.48 -39.04 13.23
CA ARG A 31 43.36 -39.81 13.80
C ARG A 31 42.63 -39.02 14.88
N ALA A 32 43.36 -38.38 15.81
CA ALA A 32 42.76 -37.55 16.85
C ALA A 32 42.00 -36.35 16.26
N HIS A 33 42.51 -35.74 15.19
CA HIS A 33 41.85 -34.65 14.47
C HIS A 33 40.56 -35.13 13.78
N LEU A 34 40.59 -36.25 13.05
CA LEU A 34 39.42 -36.83 12.40
C LEU A 34 38.34 -37.25 13.41
N GLU A 35 38.73 -37.81 14.56
CA GLU A 35 37.78 -38.11 15.64
C GLU A 35 37.16 -36.83 16.23
N ARG A 36 37.93 -35.74 16.37
CA ARG A 36 37.37 -34.43 16.81
C ARG A 36 36.37 -33.89 15.79
N LEU A 37 36.70 -33.90 14.50
CA LEU A 37 35.79 -33.49 13.43
C LEU A 37 34.51 -34.32 13.44
N LYS A 38 34.59 -35.66 13.57
CA LYS A 38 33.40 -36.52 13.69
C LYS A 38 32.54 -36.17 14.91
N ARG A 39 33.15 -35.89 16.06
CA ARG A 39 32.42 -35.45 17.27
C ARG A 39 31.76 -34.08 17.08
N GLU A 40 32.39 -33.17 16.35
CA GLU A 40 31.81 -31.86 16.01
C GLU A 40 30.66 -31.98 15.01
N GLU A 41 30.82 -32.76 13.95
CA GLU A 41 29.74 -33.06 13.00
C GLU A 41 28.54 -33.73 13.67
N TYR A 42 28.79 -34.71 14.54
CA TYR A 42 27.74 -35.35 15.32
C TYR A 42 27.02 -34.36 16.24
N ARG A 43 27.76 -33.51 16.98
CA ARG A 43 27.19 -32.45 17.80
C ARG A 43 26.36 -31.47 16.97
N ARG A 44 26.84 -31.08 15.79
CA ARG A 44 26.13 -30.19 14.86
C ARG A 44 24.82 -30.83 14.39
N ARG A 45 24.84 -32.11 13.97
CA ARG A 45 23.65 -32.86 13.57
C ARG A 45 22.63 -32.98 14.71
N GLN A 46 23.09 -33.32 15.91
CA GLN A 46 22.24 -33.39 17.10
C GLN A 46 21.60 -32.03 17.42
N HIS A 47 22.40 -30.96 17.40
CA HIS A 47 21.90 -29.61 17.63
C HIS A 47 20.85 -29.20 16.60
N SER A 48 21.13 -29.39 15.29
CA SER A 48 20.16 -29.13 14.23
C SER A 48 18.87 -29.95 14.40
N THR A 49 18.99 -31.22 14.80
CA THR A 49 17.84 -32.09 15.06
C THR A 49 16.99 -31.56 16.22
N LEU A 50 17.62 -31.15 17.33
CA LEU A 50 16.94 -30.57 18.48
C LEU A 50 16.24 -29.25 18.12
N CYS A 51 16.88 -28.38 17.34
CA CYS A 51 16.27 -27.14 16.86
C CYS A 51 15.04 -27.39 15.99
N ILE A 52 15.12 -28.34 15.05
CA ILE A 52 13.97 -28.71 14.21
C ILE A 52 12.84 -29.30 15.07
N GLN A 53 13.16 -30.22 15.97
CA GLN A 53 12.18 -30.84 16.85
C GLN A 53 11.51 -29.84 17.79
N SER A 54 12.26 -28.92 18.40
CA SER A 54 11.69 -27.91 19.28
C SER A 54 10.78 -26.96 18.50
N TYR A 55 11.18 -26.55 17.30
CA TYR A 55 10.35 -25.72 16.43
C TYR A 55 9.03 -26.41 16.04
N ILE A 56 9.08 -27.68 15.63
CA ILE A 56 7.89 -28.46 15.27
C ILE A 56 6.97 -28.65 16.49
N ARG A 57 7.51 -29.04 17.64
CA ARG A 57 6.72 -29.20 18.88
C ARG A 57 6.06 -27.88 19.27
N SER A 58 6.78 -26.76 19.24
CA SER A 58 6.21 -25.45 19.52
C SER A 58 5.12 -25.06 18.53
N TYR A 59 5.31 -25.34 17.24
CA TYR A 59 4.28 -25.10 16.22
C TYR A 59 3.01 -25.93 16.48
N GLN A 60 3.15 -27.23 16.72
CA GLN A 60 2.03 -28.12 17.02
C GLN A 60 1.29 -27.69 18.29
N THR A 61 2.01 -27.33 19.36
CA THR A 61 1.40 -26.83 20.60
C THR A 61 0.63 -25.53 20.36
N ARG A 62 1.18 -24.58 19.58
CA ARG A 62 0.45 -23.35 19.21
C ARG A 62 -0.82 -23.67 18.44
N GLN A 63 -0.79 -24.60 17.49
CA GLN A 63 -1.98 -24.97 16.73
C GLN A 63 -3.04 -25.64 17.60
N LYS A 64 -2.65 -26.57 18.48
CA LYS A 64 -3.57 -27.19 19.47
C LYS A 64 -4.21 -26.13 20.36
N GLN A 65 -3.42 -25.17 20.85
CA GLN A 65 -3.94 -24.09 21.68
C GLN A 65 -4.90 -23.18 20.90
N LYS A 66 -4.60 -22.85 19.63
CA LYS A 66 -5.52 -22.08 18.79
C LYS A 66 -6.84 -22.82 18.58
N THR A 67 -6.81 -24.12 18.31
CA THR A 67 -8.04 -24.94 18.18
C THR A 67 -8.82 -24.94 19.48
N LYS A 68 -8.19 -25.20 20.63
CA LYS A 68 -8.86 -25.14 21.94
C LYS A 68 -9.53 -23.78 22.19
N GLN A 69 -8.86 -22.68 21.84
CA GLN A 69 -9.43 -21.35 21.98
C GLN A 69 -10.57 -21.06 20.99
N ARG A 70 -10.61 -21.70 19.82
CA ARG A 70 -11.75 -21.66 18.90
C ARG A 70 -12.95 -22.40 19.49
N ASP A 71 -12.73 -23.60 20.01
CA ASP A 71 -13.81 -24.41 20.61
C ASP A 71 -14.41 -23.67 21.82
N GLU A 72 -13.58 -23.08 22.68
CA GLU A 72 -14.03 -22.23 23.79
C GLU A 72 -14.79 -20.99 23.31
N PHE A 73 -14.38 -20.38 22.19
CA PHE A 73 -15.09 -19.24 21.61
C PHE A 73 -16.47 -19.64 21.11
N ASP A 74 -16.57 -20.77 20.39
CA ASP A 74 -17.83 -21.26 19.85
C ASP A 74 -18.80 -21.64 20.98
N LEU A 75 -18.31 -22.28 22.04
CA LEU A 75 -19.12 -22.57 23.25
C LEU A 75 -19.65 -21.29 23.91
N LEU A 76 -18.84 -20.23 24.00
CA LEU A 76 -19.29 -18.94 24.53
C LEU A 76 -20.38 -18.32 23.65
N VAL A 77 -20.24 -18.42 22.33
CA VAL A 77 -21.23 -17.93 21.37
C VAL A 77 -22.53 -18.73 21.45
N GLU A 78 -22.48 -20.06 21.55
CA GLU A 78 -23.66 -20.91 21.73
C GLU A 78 -24.39 -20.59 23.05
N ASN A 79 -23.65 -20.35 24.14
CA ASN A 79 -24.21 -19.98 25.43
C ASN A 79 -24.94 -18.63 25.42
N LEU A 80 -24.55 -17.71 24.54
CA LEU A 80 -25.24 -16.43 24.37
C LEU A 80 -26.66 -16.61 23.80
N LYS A 81 -26.94 -17.72 23.08
CA LYS A 81 -28.22 -17.98 22.40
C LYS A 81 -28.67 -16.76 21.59
N ASN A 82 -29.62 -15.99 22.11
CA ASN A 82 -30.18 -14.77 21.52
C ASN A 82 -29.88 -13.49 22.34
N ASN A 83 -29.24 -13.62 23.50
CA ASN A 83 -28.91 -12.47 24.34
C ASN A 83 -27.70 -11.73 23.74
N PRO A 84 -27.74 -10.38 23.68
CA PRO A 84 -26.58 -9.62 23.26
C PRO A 84 -25.43 -9.84 24.27
N PRO A 85 -24.18 -9.98 23.81
CA PRO A 85 -23.04 -10.01 24.71
C PRO A 85 -22.88 -8.66 25.42
N ASP A 86 -22.61 -8.72 26.72
CA ASP A 86 -22.19 -7.56 27.51
C ASP A 86 -20.75 -7.14 27.12
N ASP A 87 -20.32 -5.94 27.51
CA ASP A 87 -18.97 -5.41 27.18
C ASP A 87 -17.86 -6.37 27.64
N ALA A 88 -17.95 -6.91 28.85
CA ALA A 88 -16.96 -7.87 29.37
C ALA A 88 -16.88 -9.16 28.52
N MET A 89 -18.03 -9.67 28.04
CA MET A 89 -18.06 -10.84 27.17
C MET A 89 -17.51 -10.51 25.79
N LEU A 90 -17.89 -9.36 25.22
CA LEU A 90 -17.41 -8.91 23.93
C LEU A 90 -15.88 -8.69 23.95
N ALA A 91 -15.35 -8.17 25.04
CA ALA A 91 -13.91 -8.06 25.30
C ALA A 91 -13.19 -9.42 25.23
N VAL A 92 -13.77 -10.46 25.84
CA VAL A 92 -13.23 -11.83 25.81
C VAL A 92 -13.32 -12.42 24.40
N LEU A 93 -14.45 -12.25 23.72
CA LEU A 93 -14.65 -12.74 22.35
C LEU A 93 -13.64 -12.10 21.38
N VAL A 94 -13.48 -10.78 21.42
CA VAL A 94 -12.49 -10.08 20.60
C VAL A 94 -11.08 -10.56 20.93
N GLN A 95 -10.73 -10.70 22.21
CA GLN A 95 -9.40 -11.18 22.61
C GLN A 95 -9.10 -12.59 22.09
N LYS A 96 -10.03 -13.54 22.26
CA LYS A 96 -9.88 -14.92 21.77
C LYS A 96 -9.75 -14.93 20.25
N LEU A 97 -10.63 -14.21 19.56
CA LEU A 97 -10.60 -14.09 18.10
C LEU A 97 -9.24 -13.59 17.61
N LEU A 98 -8.71 -12.49 18.18
CA LEU A 98 -7.40 -11.96 17.81
C LEU A 98 -6.25 -12.94 18.04
N PHE A 99 -6.38 -13.87 19.00
CA PHE A 99 -5.36 -14.87 19.29
C PHE A 99 -5.34 -16.02 18.28
N PHE A 100 -6.49 -16.58 17.94
CA PHE A 100 -6.56 -17.77 17.08
C PHE A 100 -6.79 -17.48 15.60
N TYR A 101 -7.20 -16.26 15.23
CA TYR A 101 -7.71 -15.94 13.90
C TYR A 101 -6.88 -16.54 12.75
N ASN A 102 -7.59 -17.20 11.85
CA ASN A 102 -7.12 -17.65 10.56
C ASN A 102 -8.15 -17.28 9.49
N GLN A 103 -7.72 -16.53 8.47
CA GLN A 103 -8.57 -16.00 7.41
C GLN A 103 -9.39 -17.07 6.68
N ASN A 104 -8.88 -18.30 6.56
CA ASN A 104 -9.57 -19.35 5.81
C ASN A 104 -10.69 -20.04 6.60
N ILE A 105 -10.72 -19.90 7.93
CA ILE A 105 -11.60 -20.67 8.82
C ILE A 105 -12.52 -19.75 9.63
N ASP A 106 -12.03 -18.57 10.00
CA ASP A 106 -12.62 -17.73 11.05
C ASP A 106 -13.39 -16.51 10.50
N THR A 107 -13.67 -16.47 9.19
CA THR A 107 -14.42 -15.37 8.54
C THR A 107 -15.77 -15.11 9.19
N ASN A 108 -16.58 -16.15 9.41
CA ASN A 108 -17.89 -16.01 10.04
C ASN A 108 -17.78 -15.53 11.50
N ARG A 109 -16.73 -15.93 12.23
CA ARG A 109 -16.48 -15.48 13.61
C ARG A 109 -16.12 -13.99 13.66
N VAL A 110 -15.31 -13.51 12.71
CA VAL A 110 -15.02 -12.07 12.57
C VAL A 110 -16.30 -11.29 12.28
N ILE A 111 -17.13 -11.75 11.35
CA ILE A 111 -18.38 -11.09 10.99
C ILE A 111 -19.33 -11.03 12.19
N PHE A 112 -19.46 -12.13 12.93
CA PHE A 112 -20.24 -12.20 14.16
C PHE A 112 -19.82 -11.14 15.17
N VAL A 113 -18.53 -11.12 15.54
CA VAL A 113 -18.00 -10.15 16.52
C VAL A 113 -18.16 -8.72 16.01
N SER A 114 -17.86 -8.48 14.73
CA SER A 114 -17.96 -7.17 14.09
C SER A 114 -19.38 -6.62 14.11
N ARG A 115 -20.40 -7.48 13.92
CA ARG A 115 -21.81 -7.09 14.03
C ARG A 115 -22.18 -6.59 15.42
N TYR A 116 -21.69 -7.22 16.49
CA TYR A 116 -22.00 -6.78 17.86
C TYR A 116 -21.23 -5.53 18.25
N VAL A 117 -19.94 -5.44 17.86
CA VAL A 117 -19.16 -4.20 18.02
C VAL A 117 -19.87 -3.05 17.31
N LEU A 118 -20.38 -3.25 16.09
CA LEU A 118 -21.10 -2.24 15.34
C LEU A 118 -22.40 -1.79 16.02
N LYS A 119 -23.10 -2.70 16.70
CA LYS A 119 -24.33 -2.36 17.44
C LYS A 119 -24.06 -1.57 18.72
N GLN A 120 -22.92 -1.81 19.38
CA GLN A 120 -22.59 -1.25 20.70
C GLN A 120 -21.46 -0.22 20.65
N TYR A 121 -20.99 0.19 19.47
CA TYR A 121 -19.76 0.99 19.32
C TYR A 121 -19.77 2.30 20.12
N GLU A 122 -20.93 2.97 20.25
CA GLU A 122 -21.05 4.22 21.00
C GLU A 122 -20.74 4.00 22.49
N LEU A 123 -21.39 3.01 23.10
CA LEU A 123 -21.16 2.64 24.51
C LEU A 123 -19.72 2.17 24.74
N LEU A 124 -19.20 1.34 23.83
CA LEU A 124 -17.82 0.84 23.92
C LEU A 124 -16.81 1.97 23.86
N LEU A 125 -17.01 2.94 22.97
CA LEU A 125 -16.12 4.10 22.86
C LEU A 125 -16.20 4.97 24.11
N ILE A 126 -17.38 5.27 24.64
CA ILE A 126 -17.53 6.11 25.86
C ILE A 126 -16.84 5.45 27.06
N GLN A 127 -17.12 4.16 27.31
CA GLN A 127 -16.64 3.47 28.50
C GLN A 127 -15.15 3.16 28.43
N ASN A 128 -14.65 2.84 27.23
CA ASN A 128 -13.31 2.31 27.05
C ASN A 128 -12.35 3.23 26.29
N PHE A 129 -12.70 4.50 26.06
CA PHE A 129 -11.84 5.43 25.33
C PHE A 129 -10.44 5.55 25.93
N ASN A 130 -10.31 5.50 27.26
CA ASN A 130 -9.01 5.63 27.93
C ASN A 130 -8.25 4.29 27.99
N SER A 131 -8.89 3.17 27.65
CA SER A 131 -8.27 1.86 27.67
C SER A 131 -7.40 1.63 26.42
N SER A 132 -6.08 1.62 26.62
CA SER A 132 -5.11 1.27 25.57
C SER A 132 -5.37 -0.12 24.99
N ILE A 133 -5.84 -1.06 25.82
CA ILE A 133 -6.18 -2.43 25.42
C ILE A 133 -7.33 -2.42 24.41
N TRP A 134 -8.38 -1.63 24.65
CA TRP A 134 -9.51 -1.57 23.73
C TRP A 134 -9.15 -0.86 22.42
N LYS A 135 -8.32 0.19 22.46
CA LYS A 135 -7.76 0.79 21.22
C LYS A 135 -6.95 -0.22 20.41
N PHE A 136 -6.15 -1.07 21.07
CA PHE A 136 -5.43 -2.14 20.41
C PHE A 136 -6.40 -3.17 19.78
N ARG A 137 -7.42 -3.61 20.54
CA ARG A 137 -8.41 -4.58 20.06
C ARG A 137 -9.20 -4.06 18.86
N LEU A 138 -9.70 -2.82 18.91
CA LEU A 138 -10.45 -2.20 17.81
C LEU A 138 -9.60 -2.06 16.54
N ARG A 139 -8.35 -1.57 16.66
CA ARG A 139 -7.45 -1.45 15.51
C ARG A 139 -7.17 -2.80 14.84
N ASN A 140 -6.88 -3.84 15.63
CA ASN A 140 -6.66 -5.17 15.08
C ASN A 140 -7.94 -5.78 14.50
N LEU A 141 -9.09 -5.56 15.13
CA LEU A 141 -10.38 -6.00 14.58
C LEU A 141 -10.68 -5.33 13.23
N LEU A 142 -10.42 -4.03 13.09
CA LEU A 142 -10.52 -3.32 11.82
C LEU A 142 -9.57 -3.92 10.76
N PHE A 143 -8.34 -4.27 11.15
CA PHE A 143 -7.41 -4.96 10.26
C PHE A 143 -7.90 -6.35 9.83
N LEU A 144 -8.51 -7.13 10.73
CA LEU A 144 -9.11 -8.42 10.38
C LEU A 144 -10.28 -8.25 9.40
N ASN A 145 -11.12 -7.23 9.60
CA ASN A 145 -12.19 -6.91 8.66
C ASN A 145 -11.64 -6.52 7.29
N MET A 146 -10.55 -5.75 7.26
CA MET A 146 -9.87 -5.45 6.00
C MET A 146 -9.29 -6.69 5.32
N THR A 147 -8.84 -7.72 6.05
CA THR A 147 -8.25 -8.91 5.39
C THR A 147 -9.26 -9.64 4.53
N LEU A 148 -10.55 -9.46 4.80
CA LEU A 148 -11.66 -10.04 4.04
C LEU A 148 -11.87 -9.39 2.67
N PHE A 149 -11.17 -8.29 2.36
CA PHE A 149 -11.30 -7.58 1.09
C PHE A 149 -10.44 -8.15 -0.04
N GLY A 150 -9.57 -9.12 0.25
CA GLY A 150 -8.60 -9.64 -0.72
C GLY A 150 -9.16 -10.63 -1.75
N PRO A 151 -8.31 -11.06 -2.71
CA PRO A 151 -8.67 -12.06 -3.70
C PRO A 151 -9.03 -13.42 -3.08
N GLY A 152 -10.04 -14.07 -3.66
CA GLY A 152 -10.54 -15.37 -3.21
C GLY A 152 -11.55 -15.34 -2.05
N GLN A 153 -12.03 -14.16 -1.64
CA GLN A 153 -13.04 -14.02 -0.58
C GLN A 153 -14.47 -13.91 -1.14
N SER A 154 -15.44 -14.45 -0.42
CA SER A 154 -16.86 -14.34 -0.80
C SER A 154 -17.36 -12.91 -0.61
N ARG A 155 -17.98 -12.35 -1.66
CA ARG A 155 -18.54 -10.99 -1.66
C ARG A 155 -19.76 -10.83 -0.73
N GLU A 156 -20.46 -11.92 -0.45
CA GLU A 156 -21.64 -11.93 0.45
C GLU A 156 -21.28 -11.46 1.87
N ASN A 157 -20.01 -11.62 2.24
CA ASN A 157 -19.51 -11.34 3.57
C ASN A 157 -18.97 -9.91 3.75
N LEU A 158 -19.06 -9.04 2.73
CA LEU A 158 -18.43 -7.71 2.76
C LEU A 158 -19.24 -6.64 3.48
N ALA A 159 -20.56 -6.79 3.58
CA ALA A 159 -21.45 -5.74 4.09
C ALA A 159 -21.11 -5.29 5.53
N ILE A 160 -20.93 -6.25 6.46
CA ILE A 160 -20.60 -5.95 7.86
C ILE A 160 -19.18 -5.38 8.02
N PRO A 161 -18.13 -5.99 7.43
CA PRO A 161 -16.78 -5.43 7.44
C PRO A 161 -16.70 -4.01 6.88
N LEU A 162 -17.34 -3.73 5.74
CA LEU A 162 -17.38 -2.39 5.15
C LEU A 162 -18.06 -1.40 6.08
N ARG A 163 -19.25 -1.75 6.59
CA ARG A 163 -20.00 -0.88 7.50
C ARG A 163 -19.27 -0.62 8.81
N LEU A 164 -18.53 -1.61 9.35
CA LEU A 164 -17.74 -1.43 10.57
C LEU A 164 -16.60 -0.42 10.35
N ILE A 165 -15.85 -0.58 9.26
CA ILE A 165 -14.78 0.36 8.92
C ILE A 165 -15.38 1.74 8.65
N GLU A 166 -16.51 1.78 7.95
CA GLU A 166 -17.23 3.01 7.68
C GLU A 166 -17.62 3.76 8.98
N VAL A 167 -18.24 3.08 9.95
CA VAL A 167 -18.67 3.74 11.19
C VAL A 167 -17.47 4.16 12.04
N LEU A 168 -16.46 3.29 12.20
CA LEU A 168 -15.31 3.56 13.09
C LEU A 168 -14.25 4.49 12.49
N THR A 169 -14.31 4.79 11.18
CA THR A 169 -13.43 5.76 10.52
C THR A 169 -14.15 7.07 10.16
N SER A 170 -15.45 7.17 10.40
CA SER A 170 -16.22 8.40 10.14
C SER A 170 -16.03 9.40 11.28
N TYR A 171 -15.52 10.58 10.94
CA TYR A 171 -15.40 11.69 11.89
C TYR A 171 -16.76 12.08 12.49
N GLU A 172 -17.81 12.16 11.68
CA GLU A 172 -19.17 12.51 12.11
C GLU A 172 -19.75 11.49 13.11
N SER A 173 -19.51 10.20 12.87
CA SER A 173 -20.00 9.14 13.78
C SER A 173 -19.27 9.18 15.12
N LEU A 174 -17.97 9.48 15.10
CA LEU A 174 -17.17 9.57 16.32
C LEU A 174 -17.46 10.85 17.11
N GLN A 175 -17.71 11.99 16.44
CA GLN A 175 -18.00 13.26 17.09
C GLN A 175 -19.31 13.23 17.89
N LYS A 176 -20.27 12.38 17.52
CA LYS A 176 -21.50 12.16 18.31
C LYS A 176 -21.23 11.57 19.69
N VAL A 177 -20.10 10.89 19.84
CA VAL A 177 -19.77 10.06 21.01
C VAL A 177 -18.59 10.63 21.80
N LEU A 178 -17.61 11.21 21.09
CA LEU A 178 -16.33 11.68 21.62
C LEU A 178 -16.15 13.17 21.35
N ASN A 179 -15.35 13.83 22.19
CA ASN A 179 -14.94 15.22 21.95
C ASN A 179 -14.09 15.33 20.68
N LYS A 180 -14.09 16.50 20.03
CA LYS A 180 -13.33 16.77 18.79
C LYS A 180 -11.88 16.27 18.85
N ALA A 181 -11.11 16.70 19.85
CA ALA A 181 -9.72 16.29 20.03
C ALA A 181 -9.54 14.77 20.27
N GLN A 182 -10.51 14.12 20.93
CA GLN A 182 -10.48 12.68 21.17
C GLN A 182 -10.75 11.89 19.87
N ALA A 183 -11.73 12.33 19.08
CA ALA A 183 -12.04 11.76 17.78
C ALA A 183 -10.85 11.87 16.81
N GLU A 184 -10.24 13.04 16.71
CA GLU A 184 -9.04 13.29 15.90
C GLU A 184 -7.86 12.39 16.31
N CYS A 185 -7.57 12.32 17.61
CA CYS A 185 -6.48 11.47 18.13
C CYS A 185 -6.74 9.98 17.85
N PHE A 186 -7.99 9.53 18.01
CA PHE A 186 -8.37 8.15 17.69
C PHE A 186 -8.23 7.85 16.21
N LEU A 187 -8.77 8.71 15.33
CA LEU A 187 -8.68 8.54 13.89
C LEU A 187 -7.23 8.56 13.39
N SER A 188 -6.40 9.48 13.89
CA SER A 188 -4.96 9.50 13.58
C SER A 188 -4.31 8.16 13.91
N GLN A 189 -4.55 7.62 15.11
CA GLN A 189 -3.99 6.33 15.52
C GLN A 189 -4.52 5.14 14.71
N VAL A 190 -5.80 5.17 14.32
CA VAL A 190 -6.43 4.13 13.50
C VAL A 190 -5.88 4.17 12.08
N PHE A 191 -5.88 5.33 11.41
CA PHE A 191 -5.36 5.45 10.05
C PHE A 191 -3.85 5.19 9.98
N LYS A 192 -3.04 5.68 10.95
CA LYS A 192 -1.60 5.30 11.02
C LYS A 192 -1.41 3.79 11.04
N PHE A 193 -2.26 3.06 11.75
CA PHE A 193 -2.19 1.61 11.84
C PHE A 193 -2.69 0.93 10.56
N LEU A 194 -3.87 1.29 10.06
CA LEU A 194 -4.49 0.65 8.90
C LEU A 194 -3.68 0.88 7.63
N ILE A 195 -3.17 2.09 7.43
CA ILE A 195 -2.38 2.45 6.23
C ILE A 195 -1.07 1.68 6.20
N LYS A 196 -0.37 1.55 7.34
CA LYS A 196 0.81 0.68 7.47
C LYS A 196 0.52 -0.80 7.21
N LYS A 197 -0.75 -1.20 7.23
CA LYS A 197 -1.23 -2.58 7.02
C LYS A 197 -1.90 -2.78 5.65
N GLY A 198 -1.75 -1.84 4.71
CA GLY A 198 -2.25 -1.97 3.34
C GLY A 198 -3.71 -1.57 3.16
N TYR A 199 -4.19 -0.54 3.89
CA TYR A 199 -5.56 -0.02 3.74
C TYR A 199 -5.88 0.38 2.29
N LEU A 200 -5.06 1.25 1.69
CA LEU A 200 -5.32 1.78 0.35
C LEU A 200 -5.18 0.71 -0.73
N GLU A 201 -4.23 -0.21 -0.59
CA GLU A 201 -4.05 -1.37 -1.48
C GLU A 201 -5.33 -2.23 -1.54
N ARG A 202 -5.97 -2.48 -0.40
CA ARG A 202 -7.20 -3.27 -0.33
C ARG A 202 -8.41 -2.53 -0.85
N VAL A 203 -8.52 -1.23 -0.57
CA VAL A 203 -9.58 -0.39 -1.12
C VAL A 203 -9.45 -0.31 -2.65
N ARG A 204 -8.22 -0.18 -3.17
CA ARG A 204 -7.94 -0.26 -4.61
C ARG A 204 -8.43 -1.56 -5.22
N TYR A 205 -8.05 -2.69 -4.64
CA TYR A 205 -8.49 -4.00 -5.12
C TYR A 205 -10.03 -4.11 -5.16
N LEU A 206 -10.73 -3.59 -4.14
CA LEU A 206 -12.19 -3.56 -4.14
C LEU A 206 -12.76 -2.64 -5.22
N LEU A 207 -12.17 -1.47 -5.45
CA LEU A 207 -12.58 -0.57 -6.54
C LEU A 207 -12.43 -1.25 -7.90
N GLU A 208 -11.30 -1.90 -8.14
CA GLU A 208 -11.02 -2.60 -9.41
C GLU A 208 -11.97 -3.77 -9.66
N THR A 209 -12.33 -4.51 -8.60
CA THR A 209 -13.16 -5.71 -8.76
C THR A 209 -14.66 -5.46 -8.64
N SER A 210 -15.07 -4.39 -7.97
CA SER A 210 -16.48 -4.11 -7.65
C SER A 210 -17.10 -3.02 -8.51
N THR A 211 -16.29 -2.24 -9.23
CA THR A 211 -16.80 -1.21 -10.13
C THR A 211 -17.17 -1.84 -11.47
N PRO A 212 -18.40 -1.64 -11.98
CA PRO A 212 -18.76 -2.09 -13.31
C PRO A 212 -17.97 -1.31 -14.38
N PRO A 213 -17.85 -1.86 -15.61
CA PRO A 213 -17.22 -1.14 -16.72
C PRO A 213 -17.81 0.25 -16.93
N LEU A 214 -16.95 1.23 -17.20
CA LEU A 214 -17.27 2.64 -17.32
C LEU A 214 -17.18 3.07 -18.79
N LEU A 215 -18.20 3.76 -19.28
CA LEU A 215 -18.24 4.24 -20.66
C LEU A 215 -17.41 5.51 -20.88
N CYS A 216 -17.29 6.35 -19.85
CA CYS A 216 -16.62 7.63 -19.91
C CYS A 216 -16.10 8.07 -18.54
N SER A 217 -15.19 9.06 -18.55
CA SER A 217 -14.68 9.70 -17.35
C SER A 217 -15.81 10.45 -16.62
N SER A 218 -16.02 10.15 -15.35
CA SER A 218 -17.07 10.76 -14.53
C SER A 218 -16.64 10.80 -13.06
N PRO A 219 -16.77 11.96 -12.37
CA PRO A 219 -16.54 12.04 -10.93
C PRO A 219 -17.67 11.40 -10.12
N ASN A 220 -18.83 11.15 -10.73
CA ASN A 220 -19.99 10.59 -10.04
C ASN A 220 -19.85 9.08 -9.84
N PRO A 221 -20.16 8.56 -8.65
CA PRO A 221 -20.04 7.14 -8.36
C PRO A 221 -21.02 6.32 -9.21
N PRO A 222 -20.55 5.29 -9.93
CA PRO A 222 -21.42 4.46 -10.78
C PRO A 222 -22.35 3.56 -9.96
N THR A 223 -21.99 3.24 -8.72
CA THR A 223 -22.77 2.41 -7.81
C THR A 223 -22.67 2.94 -6.38
N PRO A 224 -23.63 2.61 -5.48
CA PRO A 224 -23.53 2.96 -4.07
C PRO A 224 -22.26 2.40 -3.41
N LEU A 225 -21.83 1.19 -3.78
CA LEU A 225 -20.59 0.60 -3.28
C LEU A 225 -19.37 1.41 -3.72
N ALA A 226 -19.32 1.85 -4.99
CA ALA A 226 -18.25 2.72 -5.47
C ALA A 226 -18.22 4.06 -4.72
N SER A 227 -19.38 4.61 -4.35
CA SER A 227 -19.47 5.79 -3.48
C SER A 227 -18.84 5.51 -2.11
N CYS A 228 -19.20 4.40 -1.46
CA CYS A 228 -18.62 4.03 -0.17
C CYS A 228 -17.09 3.83 -0.25
N LEU A 229 -16.60 3.23 -1.33
CA LEU A 229 -15.17 3.01 -1.55
C LEU A 229 -14.42 4.33 -1.83
N LEU A 230 -15.03 5.26 -2.57
CA LEU A 230 -14.51 6.61 -2.73
C LEU A 230 -14.41 7.32 -1.37
N ASP A 231 -15.45 7.26 -0.54
CA ASP A 231 -15.44 7.83 0.81
C ASP A 231 -14.31 7.22 1.66
N MET A 232 -14.06 5.92 1.53
CA MET A 232 -12.95 5.25 2.20
C MET A 232 -11.58 5.80 1.79
N VAL A 233 -11.40 6.26 0.54
CA VAL A 233 -10.19 6.95 0.09
C VAL A 233 -10.14 8.39 0.58
N ILE A 234 -11.28 9.10 0.59
CA ILE A 234 -11.36 10.52 0.97
C ILE A 234 -11.19 10.74 2.48
N ARG A 235 -11.73 9.88 3.35
CA ARG A 235 -11.66 10.04 4.82
C ARG A 235 -10.26 10.26 5.42
N PRO A 236 -9.22 9.49 5.05
CA PRO A 236 -7.88 9.79 5.54
C PRO A 236 -7.40 11.17 5.02
N LEU A 237 -7.80 11.58 3.81
CA LEU A 237 -7.44 12.89 3.25
C LEU A 237 -8.16 14.03 3.96
N SER A 238 -9.45 13.89 4.27
CA SER A 238 -10.20 14.91 5.02
C SER A 238 -9.65 15.14 6.43
N LEU A 239 -9.05 14.09 7.03
CA LEU A 239 -8.40 14.19 8.32
C LEU A 239 -7.16 15.11 8.28
N LEU A 240 -6.52 15.28 7.13
CA LEU A 240 -5.35 16.15 6.98
C LEU A 240 -5.71 17.64 7.10
N THR A 241 -6.96 18.01 6.86
CA THR A 241 -7.45 19.38 7.07
C THR A 241 -7.66 19.67 8.56
N GLU A 242 -8.08 18.67 9.33
CA GLU A 242 -8.40 18.84 10.75
C GLU A 242 -7.20 18.58 11.68
N VAL A 243 -6.30 17.66 11.33
CA VAL A 243 -5.22 17.20 12.21
C VAL A 243 -3.85 17.67 11.72
N THR A 244 -3.18 18.46 12.56
CA THR A 244 -1.81 18.96 12.33
C THR A 244 -0.75 17.93 12.74
N ASP A 245 -0.76 16.75 12.11
CA ASP A 245 0.22 15.68 12.35
C ASP A 245 1.02 15.40 11.06
N PRO A 246 2.28 15.88 10.96
CA PRO A 246 3.06 15.78 9.74
C PRO A 246 3.42 14.33 9.38
N ASP A 247 3.61 13.46 10.37
CA ASP A 247 3.93 12.05 10.11
C ASP A 247 2.73 11.32 9.51
N LEU A 248 1.52 11.69 9.96
CA LEU A 248 0.28 11.15 9.42
C LEU A 248 0.06 11.59 7.96
N SER A 249 0.26 12.89 7.67
CA SER A 249 0.11 13.43 6.32
C SER A 249 1.09 12.79 5.34
N ILE A 250 2.36 12.66 5.76
CA ILE A 250 3.37 11.99 4.95
C ILE A 250 2.98 10.55 4.67
N LEU A 251 2.58 9.80 5.71
CA LEU A 251 2.21 8.39 5.56
C LEU A 251 1.00 8.19 4.63
N ILE A 252 -0.04 9.03 4.76
CA ILE A 252 -1.25 8.93 3.92
C ILE A 252 -0.91 9.22 2.46
N LEU A 253 -0.24 10.34 2.20
CA LEU A 253 0.03 10.79 0.84
C LEU A 253 1.07 9.92 0.14
N GLU A 254 2.08 9.43 0.87
CA GLU A 254 3.05 8.46 0.34
C GLU A 254 2.34 7.16 -0.09
N GLN A 255 1.44 6.64 0.74
CA GLN A 255 0.70 5.42 0.39
C GLN A 255 -0.35 5.67 -0.70
N LEU A 256 -0.96 6.86 -0.75
CA LEU A 256 -1.83 7.26 -1.86
C LEU A 256 -1.05 7.26 -3.18
N CYS A 257 0.13 7.89 -3.21
CA CYS A 257 1.02 7.85 -4.37
C CYS A 257 1.33 6.41 -4.78
N ARG A 258 1.90 5.62 -3.88
CA ARG A 258 2.38 4.27 -4.20
C ARG A 258 1.28 3.33 -4.63
N GLN A 259 0.14 3.34 -3.93
CA GLN A 259 -0.91 2.36 -4.16
C GLN A 259 -1.92 2.80 -5.19
N MET A 260 -2.19 4.10 -5.37
CA MET A 260 -3.24 4.57 -6.30
C MET A 260 -2.69 5.22 -7.56
N LEU A 261 -1.60 6.00 -7.46
CA LEU A 261 -1.15 6.88 -8.56
C LEU A 261 0.04 6.31 -9.34
N CYS A 262 0.89 5.51 -8.70
CA CYS A 262 2.14 5.03 -9.29
C CYS A 262 1.99 3.73 -10.10
N LEU A 263 1.10 2.82 -9.69
CA LEU A 263 0.89 1.56 -10.40
C LEU A 263 0.07 1.81 -11.67
N GLU A 264 0.04 0.80 -12.54
CA GLU A 264 -0.79 0.80 -13.74
C GLU A 264 -2.24 1.19 -13.44
N LEU A 265 -2.77 2.20 -14.15
CA LEU A 265 -4.09 2.74 -13.86
C LEU A 265 -5.14 1.83 -14.49
N SER A 266 -5.84 1.10 -13.65
CA SER A 266 -7.05 0.38 -14.05
C SER A 266 -8.16 1.36 -14.45
N GLU A 267 -9.09 0.88 -15.26
CA GLU A 267 -10.21 1.67 -15.78
C GLU A 267 -11.01 2.39 -14.66
N PRO A 268 -11.37 1.75 -13.52
CA PRO A 268 -12.06 2.45 -12.43
C PRO A 268 -11.23 3.55 -11.77
N ILE A 269 -9.91 3.39 -11.71
CA ILE A 269 -9.03 4.41 -11.13
C ILE A 269 -8.95 5.61 -12.08
N LYS A 270 -8.74 5.35 -13.37
CA LYS A 270 -8.57 6.37 -14.40
C LYS A 270 -9.85 7.16 -14.66
N LEU A 271 -10.99 6.47 -14.82
CA LEU A 271 -12.25 7.06 -15.28
C LEU A 271 -13.19 7.49 -14.15
N PHE A 272 -13.00 7.01 -12.92
CA PHE A 272 -13.85 7.37 -11.79
C PHE A 272 -13.06 7.99 -10.64
N LEU A 273 -12.07 7.29 -10.09
CA LEU A 273 -11.38 7.76 -8.89
C LEU A 273 -10.62 9.08 -9.12
N LEU A 274 -9.80 9.17 -10.16
CA LEU A 274 -9.03 10.38 -10.45
C LEU A 274 -9.94 11.60 -10.68
N PRO A 275 -10.98 11.53 -11.54
CA PRO A 275 -11.96 12.61 -11.68
C PRO A 275 -12.65 12.98 -10.36
N ALA A 276 -12.99 12.00 -9.52
CA ALA A 276 -13.62 12.26 -8.23
C ALA A 276 -12.67 12.95 -7.24
N LEU A 277 -11.39 12.56 -7.22
CA LEU A 277 -10.36 13.22 -6.40
C LEU A 277 -10.04 14.63 -6.92
N ALA A 278 -10.02 14.82 -8.24
CA ALA A 278 -9.88 16.11 -8.90
C ALA A 278 -11.01 17.08 -8.51
N GLY A 279 -12.26 16.58 -8.45
CA GLY A 279 -13.42 17.34 -8.01
C GLY A 279 -13.49 17.58 -6.50
N TYR A 280 -12.62 16.97 -5.70
CA TYR A 280 -12.64 17.10 -4.24
C TYR A 280 -12.04 18.47 -3.80
N PRO A 281 -12.83 19.38 -3.19
CA PRO A 281 -12.40 20.75 -2.94
C PRO A 281 -11.19 20.85 -2.00
N ASN A 282 -11.13 19.96 -1.01
CA ASN A 282 -10.07 19.95 0.01
C ASN A 282 -8.92 18.99 -0.33
N PHE A 283 -8.76 18.61 -1.60
CA PHE A 283 -7.64 17.73 -1.98
C PHE A 283 -6.30 18.41 -1.67
N PRO A 284 -5.39 17.75 -0.92
CA PRO A 284 -4.12 18.31 -0.46
C PRO A 284 -3.03 18.23 -1.55
N PHE A 285 -3.32 18.83 -2.72
CA PHE A 285 -2.48 18.74 -3.92
C PHE A 285 -1.03 19.18 -3.69
N ILE A 286 -0.83 20.33 -3.02
CA ILE A 286 0.53 20.83 -2.74
C ILE A 286 1.31 19.93 -1.78
N GLN A 287 0.65 19.37 -0.77
CA GLN A 287 1.30 18.41 0.12
C GLN A 287 1.70 17.14 -0.66
N LEU A 288 0.87 16.70 -1.61
CA LEU A 288 1.19 15.58 -2.51
C LEU A 288 2.42 15.88 -3.37
N VAL A 289 2.49 17.07 -4.00
CA VAL A 289 3.64 17.52 -4.79
C VAL A 289 4.93 17.50 -3.96
N ARG A 290 4.88 18.02 -2.73
CA ARG A 290 6.02 17.98 -1.79
C ARG A 290 6.45 16.54 -1.48
N ILE A 291 5.51 15.63 -1.28
CA ILE A 291 5.83 14.22 -1.02
C ILE A 291 6.57 13.60 -2.21
N ILE A 292 6.16 13.92 -3.45
CA ILE A 292 6.81 13.42 -4.66
C ILE A 292 8.24 13.98 -4.79
N ASN A 293 8.47 15.25 -4.46
CA ASN A 293 9.80 15.85 -4.51
C ASN A 293 10.75 15.33 -3.41
N TYR A 294 10.29 15.23 -2.17
CA TYR A 294 11.16 14.97 -1.02
C TYR A 294 11.24 13.49 -0.60
N ARG A 295 10.34 12.62 -1.10
CA ARG A 295 10.36 11.19 -0.79
C ARG A 295 10.57 10.36 -2.06
N PRO A 296 11.31 9.25 -1.98
CA PRO A 296 11.49 8.38 -3.12
C PRO A 296 10.16 7.74 -3.53
N GLN A 297 9.65 8.18 -4.68
CA GLN A 297 8.52 7.58 -5.38
C GLN A 297 8.99 7.01 -6.72
N PRO A 298 8.37 5.93 -7.20
CA PRO A 298 8.63 5.45 -8.55
C PRO A 298 8.09 6.48 -9.55
N MET A 299 8.98 7.03 -10.37
CA MET A 299 8.62 8.03 -11.40
C MET A 299 8.01 7.33 -12.61
N THR A 300 6.77 6.89 -12.49
CA THR A 300 6.07 6.14 -13.54
C THR A 300 5.28 7.07 -14.48
N SER A 301 4.98 6.56 -15.68
CA SER A 301 4.12 7.22 -16.67
C SER A 301 2.69 7.42 -16.12
N TRP A 302 2.23 6.50 -15.28
CA TRP A 302 0.96 6.56 -14.55
C TRP A 302 0.91 7.68 -13.50
N LEU A 303 2.03 7.93 -12.82
CA LEU A 303 2.15 9.04 -11.88
C LEU A 303 2.09 10.38 -12.60
N LEU A 304 2.73 10.50 -13.78
CA LEU A 304 2.61 11.69 -14.63
C LEU A 304 1.15 11.97 -14.98
N TYR A 305 0.43 10.96 -15.50
CA TYR A 305 -0.99 11.08 -15.82
C TYR A 305 -1.82 11.52 -14.62
N SER A 306 -1.59 10.89 -13.47
CA SER A 306 -2.31 11.18 -12.23
C SER A 306 -2.07 12.60 -11.73
N VAL A 307 -0.83 13.09 -11.75
CA VAL A 307 -0.49 14.45 -11.33
C VAL A 307 -1.15 15.47 -12.26
N LEU A 308 -1.10 15.26 -13.58
CA LEU A 308 -1.76 16.12 -14.57
C LEU A 308 -3.28 16.08 -14.45
N SER A 309 -3.87 14.96 -14.02
CA SER A 309 -5.32 14.86 -13.83
C SER A 309 -5.81 15.60 -12.57
N LEU A 310 -4.94 15.83 -11.59
CA LEU A 310 -5.30 16.40 -10.28
C LEU A 310 -4.94 17.88 -10.12
N ASP A 311 -4.30 18.49 -11.10
CA ASP A 311 -3.69 19.84 -11.03
C ASP A 311 -4.67 21.02 -11.21
N HIS A 312 -5.97 20.83 -10.95
CA HIS A 312 -6.98 21.89 -11.11
C HIS A 312 -6.76 23.14 -10.25
N LYS A 313 -5.91 23.07 -9.23
CA LYS A 313 -5.54 24.21 -8.36
C LYS A 313 -4.39 25.05 -8.90
N LEU A 314 -3.86 24.74 -10.09
CA LEU A 314 -2.71 25.43 -10.69
C LEU A 314 -2.82 26.97 -10.72
N PRO A 315 -3.98 27.58 -11.05
CA PRO A 315 -4.12 29.04 -11.05
C PRO A 315 -4.00 29.70 -9.66
N SER A 316 -4.15 28.92 -8.59
CA SER A 316 -4.16 29.42 -7.20
C SER A 316 -2.82 29.22 -6.46
N LEU A 317 -1.79 28.72 -7.14
CA LEU A 317 -0.52 28.38 -6.50
C LEU A 317 0.34 29.63 -6.27
N THR A 318 1.04 29.63 -5.13
CA THR A 318 2.10 30.61 -4.88
C THR A 318 3.34 30.31 -5.73
N GLU A 319 4.25 31.28 -5.89
CA GLU A 319 5.48 31.09 -6.68
C GLU A 319 6.33 29.90 -6.19
N VAL A 320 6.41 29.68 -4.88
CA VAL A 320 7.16 28.55 -4.29
C VAL A 320 6.49 27.23 -4.62
N GLU A 321 5.16 27.16 -4.50
CA GLU A 321 4.38 25.95 -4.80
C GLU A 321 4.41 25.61 -6.28
N LEU A 322 4.41 26.63 -7.14
CA LEU A 322 4.60 26.47 -8.58
C LEU A 322 5.98 25.88 -8.89
N ALA A 323 7.04 26.38 -8.25
CA ALA A 323 8.39 25.84 -8.42
C ALA A 323 8.45 24.36 -8.00
N GLU A 324 7.85 24.00 -6.87
CA GLU A 324 7.76 22.61 -6.40
C GLU A 324 6.98 21.73 -7.41
N TYR A 325 5.86 22.22 -7.94
CA TYR A 325 5.07 21.50 -8.94
C TYR A 325 5.83 21.30 -10.26
N LEU A 326 6.51 22.34 -10.76
CA LEU A 326 7.30 22.26 -11.99
C LEU A 326 8.50 21.32 -11.86
N GLN A 327 9.13 21.24 -10.68
CA GLN A 327 10.19 20.26 -10.41
C GLN A 327 9.66 18.82 -10.50
N VAL A 328 8.46 18.56 -9.96
CA VAL A 328 7.79 17.26 -10.12
C VAL A 328 7.52 16.99 -11.60
N LEU A 329 6.92 17.94 -12.33
CA LEU A 329 6.66 17.77 -13.76
C LEU A 329 7.93 17.53 -14.58
N GLN A 330 9.01 18.27 -14.30
CA GLN A 330 10.31 18.07 -14.92
C GLN A 330 10.80 16.64 -14.77
N SER A 331 10.70 16.08 -13.55
CA SER A 331 11.12 14.71 -13.28
C SER A 331 10.24 13.68 -13.98
N LEU A 332 8.92 13.86 -13.95
CA LEU A 332 7.94 12.91 -14.49
C LEU A 332 7.90 12.93 -16.03
N THR A 333 8.06 14.09 -16.66
CA THR A 333 8.07 14.25 -18.12
C THR A 333 9.29 13.62 -18.78
N SER A 334 10.35 13.29 -18.04
CA SER A 334 11.47 12.50 -18.56
C SER A 334 11.00 11.15 -19.13
N ASN A 335 9.89 10.59 -18.60
CA ASN A 335 9.28 9.37 -19.12
C ASN A 335 8.76 9.49 -20.56
N LEU A 336 8.50 10.70 -21.06
CA LEU A 336 8.05 10.90 -22.45
C LEU A 336 9.13 10.50 -23.46
N SER A 337 10.41 10.55 -23.08
CA SER A 337 11.52 10.08 -23.93
C SER A 337 11.41 8.60 -24.29
N LYS A 338 10.73 7.79 -23.46
CA LYS A 338 10.46 6.37 -23.72
C LYS A 338 9.67 6.16 -25.01
N MET A 339 8.82 7.12 -25.43
CA MET A 339 8.08 7.02 -26.70
C MET A 339 9.01 6.94 -27.92
N ILE A 340 10.22 7.51 -27.84
CA ILE A 340 11.20 7.51 -28.94
C ILE A 340 11.81 6.13 -29.11
N THR A 341 12.14 5.47 -28.00
CA THR A 341 12.64 4.09 -28.03
C THR A 341 11.61 3.12 -28.58
N ALA A 342 10.30 3.38 -28.39
CA ALA A 342 9.25 2.59 -29.02
C ALA A 342 9.19 2.81 -30.55
N CYS A 343 9.25 4.07 -31.02
CA CYS A 343 9.15 4.39 -32.45
C CYS A 343 10.38 3.93 -33.26
N ASN A 344 11.59 4.05 -32.70
CA ASN A 344 12.81 3.64 -33.40
C ASN A 344 12.90 2.12 -33.60
N ASN A 345 12.26 1.33 -32.73
CA ASN A 345 12.25 -0.13 -32.86
C ASN A 345 11.26 -0.62 -33.94
N GLU A 346 10.30 0.20 -34.37
CA GLU A 346 9.38 -0.14 -35.47
C GLU A 346 10.00 0.10 -36.87
N GLU A 347 11.10 0.87 -36.99
CA GLU A 347 11.76 1.15 -38.27
C GLU A 347 12.86 0.13 -38.64
N ASP A 348 13.28 -0.73 -37.71
CA ASP A 348 14.36 -1.72 -37.89
C ASP A 348 13.87 -3.18 -38.06
N ASP A 349 12.58 -3.41 -38.33
CA ASP A 349 12.02 -4.74 -38.67
C ASP A 349 12.33 -5.14 -40.13
N SER A 350 13.63 -5.28 -40.42
CA SER A 350 14.16 -6.02 -41.56
C SER A 350 14.66 -7.39 -41.08
N ASP A 351 13.82 -8.42 -41.23
CA ASP A 351 14.16 -9.86 -41.24
C ASP A 351 15.21 -10.35 -40.22
N SER A 352 14.84 -10.40 -38.93
CA SER A 352 15.55 -11.26 -37.97
C SER A 352 14.57 -11.84 -36.94
N ASP A 353 14.27 -13.13 -37.08
CA ASP A 353 13.53 -13.98 -36.14
C ASP A 353 14.29 -14.11 -34.80
N SER A 354 14.29 -13.04 -34.01
CA SER A 354 14.74 -13.04 -32.63
C SER A 354 13.65 -12.43 -31.76
N GLU A 355 12.85 -13.32 -31.15
CA GLU A 355 11.91 -13.04 -30.06
C GLU A 355 12.61 -12.28 -28.92
N SER A 356 12.61 -10.96 -29.01
CA SER A 356 13.06 -10.08 -27.95
C SER A 356 11.98 -9.04 -27.69
N ASP A 357 11.04 -9.42 -26.82
CA ASP A 357 9.90 -8.67 -26.28
C ASP A 357 10.34 -7.46 -25.41
N TYR A 358 11.20 -6.60 -25.96
CA TYR A 358 11.71 -5.37 -25.30
C TYR A 358 10.95 -4.11 -25.75
N GLY A 359 9.70 -4.27 -26.20
CA GLY A 359 8.80 -3.15 -26.48
C GLY A 359 8.18 -2.59 -25.20
N LEU A 360 7.98 -1.27 -25.13
CA LEU A 360 7.16 -0.68 -24.07
C LEU A 360 5.72 -1.22 -24.16
N PRO A 361 5.05 -1.50 -23.02
CA PRO A 361 3.67 -1.97 -23.04
C PRO A 361 2.77 -0.98 -23.81
N ARG A 362 1.90 -1.50 -24.69
CA ARG A 362 1.00 -0.66 -25.51
C ARG A 362 0.17 0.31 -24.67
N ASP A 363 -0.22 -0.10 -23.46
CA ASP A 363 -1.01 0.74 -22.56
C ASP A 363 -0.18 1.86 -21.91
N GLU A 364 1.13 1.67 -21.70
CA GLU A 364 2.04 2.74 -21.28
C GLU A 364 2.22 3.79 -22.39
N ILE A 365 2.31 3.37 -23.65
CA ILE A 365 2.40 4.28 -24.80
C ILE A 365 1.14 5.15 -24.92
N LYS A 366 -0.06 4.56 -24.83
CA LYS A 366 -1.33 5.30 -24.83
C LYS A 366 -1.41 6.32 -23.71
N ILE A 367 -0.92 5.96 -22.53
CA ILE A 367 -0.97 6.85 -21.38
C ILE A 367 0.02 8.01 -21.53
N LEU A 368 1.20 7.76 -22.10
CA LEU A 368 2.13 8.82 -22.43
C LEU A 368 1.56 9.76 -23.50
N SER A 369 0.86 9.25 -24.53
CA SER A 369 0.18 10.12 -25.50
C SER A 369 -0.90 10.97 -24.83
N GLU A 370 -1.75 10.39 -23.97
CA GLU A 370 -2.73 11.16 -23.20
C GLU A 370 -2.09 12.19 -22.26
N CYS A 371 -0.94 11.87 -21.64
CA CYS A 371 -0.17 12.86 -20.86
C CYS A 371 0.25 14.05 -21.72
N THR A 372 0.65 13.81 -22.97
CA THR A 372 1.02 14.90 -23.89
C THR A 372 -0.18 15.77 -24.28
N GLU A 373 -1.36 15.17 -24.45
CA GLU A 373 -2.60 15.90 -24.71
C GLU A 373 -3.00 16.75 -23.50
N LEU A 374 -2.96 16.17 -22.30
CA LEU A 374 -3.19 16.91 -21.06
C LEU A 374 -2.22 18.08 -20.93
N LEU A 375 -0.91 17.88 -21.10
CA LEU A 375 0.06 18.99 -21.06
C LEU A 375 -0.25 20.11 -22.07
N ASN A 376 -0.91 19.78 -23.18
CA ASN A 376 -1.25 20.69 -24.26
C ASN A 376 -2.63 21.35 -24.14
N GLU A 377 -3.35 21.11 -23.05
CA GLU A 377 -4.63 21.76 -22.75
C GLU A 377 -4.46 23.29 -22.67
N PRO A 378 -5.29 24.09 -23.35
CA PRO A 378 -5.09 25.53 -23.50
C PRO A 378 -5.10 26.25 -22.15
N TRP A 379 -5.97 25.85 -21.22
CA TRP A 379 -6.06 26.46 -19.90
C TRP A 379 -4.77 26.23 -19.08
N ARG A 380 -4.22 25.01 -19.13
CA ARG A 380 -3.00 24.62 -18.41
C ARG A 380 -1.80 25.37 -18.95
N VAL A 381 -1.66 25.41 -20.29
CA VAL A 381 -0.59 26.16 -20.96
C VAL A 381 -0.66 27.64 -20.59
N GLN A 382 -1.84 28.25 -20.65
CA GLN A 382 -2.03 29.66 -20.28
C GLN A 382 -1.68 29.92 -18.81
N SER A 383 -2.12 29.05 -17.89
CA SER A 383 -1.80 29.19 -16.48
C SER A 383 -0.30 29.02 -16.20
N LEU A 384 0.36 28.03 -16.81
CA LEU A 384 1.81 27.84 -16.70
C LEU A 384 2.60 29.04 -17.23
N LEU A 385 2.21 29.58 -18.39
CA LEU A 385 2.82 30.78 -18.98
C LEU A 385 2.63 32.01 -18.11
N GLN A 386 1.41 32.24 -17.63
CA GLN A 386 1.10 33.37 -16.76
C GLN A 386 1.92 33.30 -15.48
N SER A 387 1.95 32.13 -14.83
CA SER A 387 2.71 31.93 -13.60
C SER A 387 4.24 32.00 -13.83
N ALA A 388 4.74 31.55 -14.98
CA ALA A 388 6.15 31.67 -15.34
C ALA A 388 6.56 33.12 -15.65
N SER A 389 5.72 33.90 -16.34
CA SER A 389 5.99 35.33 -16.61
C SER A 389 5.97 36.19 -15.35
N GLN A 390 5.16 35.81 -14.35
CA GLN A 390 5.07 36.51 -13.07
C GLN A 390 6.22 36.15 -12.12
N SER A 391 6.74 34.93 -12.18
CA SER A 391 7.81 34.48 -11.30
C SER A 391 9.19 34.78 -11.89
N LYS A 392 10.02 35.51 -11.14
CA LYS A 392 11.44 35.73 -11.46
C LYS A 392 12.35 34.63 -10.89
N HIS A 393 11.78 33.56 -10.35
CA HIS A 393 12.56 32.54 -9.66
C HIS A 393 13.27 31.63 -10.68
N PRO A 394 14.61 31.52 -10.66
CA PRO A 394 15.35 30.82 -11.71
C PRO A 394 14.99 29.32 -11.79
N SER A 395 14.58 28.72 -10.66
CA SER A 395 14.15 27.32 -10.64
C SER A 395 12.85 27.07 -11.41
N VAL A 396 11.95 28.05 -11.50
CA VAL A 396 10.69 27.97 -12.27
C VAL A 396 11.02 27.91 -13.75
N LEU A 397 11.85 28.85 -14.23
CA LEU A 397 12.31 28.90 -15.62
C LEU A 397 13.09 27.64 -16.00
N GLN A 398 14.04 27.21 -15.17
CA GLN A 398 14.83 26.01 -15.42
C GLN A 398 13.96 24.75 -15.53
N ALA A 399 13.03 24.56 -14.60
CA ALA A 399 12.14 23.40 -14.60
C ALA A 399 11.20 23.41 -15.81
N LEU A 400 10.67 24.58 -16.16
CA LEU A 400 9.82 24.74 -17.34
C LEU A 400 10.59 24.48 -18.65
N CYS A 401 11.83 24.98 -18.76
CA CYS A 401 12.72 24.69 -19.88
C CYS A 401 13.00 23.19 -20.00
N GLN A 402 13.21 22.49 -18.89
CA GLN A 402 13.42 21.04 -18.94
C GLN A 402 12.15 20.29 -19.36
N VAL A 403 10.96 20.70 -18.90
CA VAL A 403 9.69 20.14 -19.39
C VAL A 403 9.58 20.31 -20.91
N CYS A 404 9.89 21.51 -21.42
CA CYS A 404 9.91 21.82 -22.85
C CYS A 404 10.93 20.96 -23.61
N HIS A 405 12.12 20.78 -23.05
CA HIS A 405 13.17 19.94 -23.62
C HIS A 405 12.73 18.47 -23.70
N ASN A 406 12.10 17.94 -22.65
CA ASN A 406 11.58 16.57 -22.63
C ASN A 406 10.49 16.36 -23.71
N LEU A 407 9.63 17.36 -23.95
CA LEU A 407 8.64 17.36 -25.03
C LEU A 407 9.25 17.44 -26.44
N LEU A 408 10.33 18.22 -26.60
CA LEU A 408 11.05 18.31 -27.88
C LEU A 408 11.81 17.02 -28.20
N ILE A 409 12.36 16.36 -27.18
CA ILE A 409 13.01 15.05 -27.34
C ILE A 409 11.97 14.03 -27.81
N SER A 410 10.80 13.95 -27.17
CA SER A 410 9.77 12.95 -27.53
C SER A 410 9.27 13.08 -28.98
N HIS A 411 9.22 14.30 -29.52
CA HIS A 411 8.93 14.52 -30.94
C HIS A 411 9.83 15.60 -31.57
N LYS A 412 10.83 15.14 -32.32
CA LYS A 412 11.90 15.96 -32.95
C LYS A 412 11.41 17.14 -33.83
N MET A 413 10.14 17.18 -34.27
CA MET A 413 9.57 18.21 -35.15
C MET A 413 8.27 18.87 -34.61
N ALA A 414 8.06 18.88 -33.29
CA ALA A 414 6.75 19.16 -32.68
C ALA A 414 6.52 20.59 -32.14
N ILE A 415 7.31 21.60 -32.54
CA ILE A 415 7.08 22.99 -32.10
C ILE A 415 5.64 23.44 -32.40
N HIS A 416 5.08 23.04 -33.55
CA HIS A 416 3.69 23.34 -33.93
C HIS A 416 2.64 22.42 -33.29
N LYS A 417 3.03 21.28 -32.73
CA LYS A 417 2.10 20.34 -32.07
C LYS A 417 1.86 20.71 -30.60
N TYR A 418 2.86 21.28 -29.94
CA TYR A 418 2.79 21.69 -28.55
C TYR A 418 2.58 23.20 -28.42
N LYS A 419 1.37 23.59 -27.99
CA LYS A 419 1.00 24.97 -27.71
C LYS A 419 1.95 25.61 -26.70
N ILE A 420 2.42 24.86 -25.70
CA ILE A 420 3.37 25.39 -24.70
C ILE A 420 4.68 25.86 -25.33
N LEU A 421 5.24 25.09 -26.27
CA LEU A 421 6.49 25.45 -26.97
C LEU A 421 6.28 26.66 -27.88
N TYR A 422 5.20 26.64 -28.66
CA TYR A 422 4.85 27.72 -29.56
C TYR A 422 4.59 29.04 -28.81
N MET A 423 3.82 28.98 -27.72
CA MET A 423 3.47 30.18 -26.95
C MET A 423 4.65 30.71 -26.12
N LEU A 424 5.50 29.85 -25.55
CA LEU A 424 6.73 30.29 -24.86
C LEU A 424 7.70 30.97 -25.82
N ALA A 425 7.89 30.42 -27.02
CA ALA A 425 8.77 31.01 -28.04
C ALA A 425 8.29 32.42 -28.50
N LEU A 426 7.02 32.74 -28.29
CA LEU A 426 6.43 34.04 -28.63
C LEU A 426 6.41 35.02 -27.45
N GLN A 427 6.87 34.64 -26.24
CA GLN A 427 6.95 35.54 -25.11
C GLN A 427 8.36 36.19 -25.01
N PRO A 428 8.49 37.48 -25.35
CA PRO A 428 9.79 38.14 -25.38
C PRO A 428 10.39 38.37 -23.99
N GLU A 429 9.59 38.39 -22.94
CA GLU A 429 10.05 38.49 -21.55
C GLU A 429 10.76 37.20 -21.12
N PHE A 430 10.16 36.05 -21.41
CA PHE A 430 10.76 34.75 -21.16
C PHE A 430 12.08 34.54 -21.93
N LEU A 431 12.13 34.97 -23.19
CA LEU A 431 13.36 34.91 -24.01
C LEU A 431 14.47 35.86 -23.55
N ARG A 432 14.16 36.89 -22.76
CA ARG A 432 15.17 37.80 -22.19
C ARG A 432 15.80 37.26 -20.91
N ASP A 433 15.07 36.41 -20.20
CA ASP A 433 15.48 35.80 -18.92
C ASP A 433 16.11 34.39 -19.10
N LEU A 434 16.09 33.87 -20.34
CA LEU A 434 16.80 32.67 -20.82
C LEU A 434 18.27 32.98 -21.12
#